data_AF-A0A0S3RMS1-F1
#
_entry.id   AF-A0A0S3RMS1-F1
#
_cell.length_a   1.000
_cell.length_b   1.000
_cell.length_c   1.000
_cell.angle_alpha   90.00
_cell.angle_beta   90.00
_cell.angle_gamma   90.00
#
_symmetry.space_group_name_H-M   'P 1'
#
loop_
_entity.id
_entity.type
_entity.pdbx_description
1 polymer ?
#
loop_
_entity_poly.entity_id
_entity_poly.type
_entity_poly.pdbx_seq_one_letter_code
_entity_poly.pdbx_strand_id
1 'polypeptide(L)' 'MPSEFGDLLALTHLNLSLGSFTGVIPSKFSHLSKLVSLDLSTNDEMTIESATLEKLIVNATHLRELTLDRLDMSLIKP' A
#
# COMPACT_ATOMS: atom_id res chain seq x y z
N MET A 1 -4.53 -8.99 4.29
CA MET A 1 -5.32 -8.03 3.49
C MET A 1 -5.69 -8.64 2.13
N PRO A 2 -6.92 -8.45 1.62
CA PRO A 2 -7.36 -8.98 0.32
C PRO A 2 -6.54 -8.46 -0.87
N SER A 3 -6.20 -9.34 -1.81
CA SER A 3 -5.44 -8.98 -3.01
C SER A 3 -6.32 -8.32 -4.08
N GLU A 4 -7.62 -8.52 -3.97
CA GLU A 4 -8.69 -8.07 -4.87
C GLU A 4 -8.81 -6.54 -4.90
N PHE A 5 -8.33 -5.86 -3.86
CA PHE A 5 -8.23 -4.39 -3.88
C PHE A 5 -7.35 -3.91 -5.03
N GLY A 6 -6.32 -4.67 -5.42
CA GLY A 6 -5.48 -4.34 -6.58
C GLY A 6 -6.18 -4.48 -7.94
N ASP A 7 -7.37 -5.08 -7.99
CA ASP A 7 -8.17 -5.20 -9.21
C ASP A 7 -9.11 -3.99 -9.41
N LEU A 8 -9.17 -3.08 -8.43
CA LEU A 8 -9.96 -1.84 -8.49
C LEU A 8 -9.23 -0.74 -9.29
N LEU A 9 -9.02 -0.96 -10.58
CA LEU A 9 -8.17 -0.11 -11.44
C LEU A 9 -8.64 1.36 -11.60
N ALA A 10 -9.88 1.68 -11.21
CA ALA A 10 -10.43 3.03 -11.22
C ALA A 10 -10.20 3.79 -9.90
N LEU A 11 -9.65 3.13 -8.88
CA LEU A 11 -9.58 3.65 -7.53
C LEU A 11 -8.54 4.77 -7.42
N THR A 12 -8.96 5.88 -6.83
CA THR A 12 -8.13 7.10 -6.67
C THR A 12 -7.76 7.38 -5.22
N HIS A 13 -8.58 6.96 -4.26
CA HIS A 13 -8.31 7.15 -2.82
C HIS A 13 -8.60 5.85 -2.09
N LEU A 14 -7.60 5.33 -1.38
CA LEU A 14 -7.73 4.13 -0.55
C LEU A 14 -7.30 4.45 0.87
N ASN A 15 -8.22 4.36 1.81
CA ASN A 15 -7.93 4.46 3.23
C ASN A 15 -8.25 3.13 3.91
N LEU A 16 -7.21 2.48 4.42
CA LEU A 16 -7.27 1.24 5.20
C LEU A 16 -6.65 1.43 6.59
N SER A 17 -6.52 2.68 7.04
CA SER A 17 -5.98 3.00 8.35
C SER A 17 -6.83 2.43 9.48
N LEU A 18 -6.21 2.09 10.60
CA LEU A 18 -6.89 1.55 11.79
C LEU A 18 -7.76 0.30 11.49
N GLY A 19 -7.40 -0.47 10.47
CA GLY A 19 -8.18 -1.60 9.99
C GLY A 19 -7.91 -2.93 10.70
N SER A 20 -6.94 -2.94 11.63
CA SER A 20 -6.42 -4.16 12.26
C SER A 20 -5.98 -5.22 11.24
N PHE A 21 -5.47 -4.77 10.08
CA PHE A 21 -4.93 -5.67 9.06
C PHE A 21 -3.58 -6.23 9.51
N THR A 22 -3.32 -7.48 9.16
CA THR A 22 -2.08 -8.18 9.49
C THR A 22 -1.46 -8.80 8.23
N GLY A 23 -0.16 -9.12 8.32
CA GLY A 23 0.60 -9.82 7.29
C GLY A 23 1.24 -8.91 6.24
N VAL A 24 1.52 -9.45 5.05
CA VAL A 24 2.25 -8.73 4.00
C VAL A 24 1.29 -8.01 3.04
N ILE A 25 1.62 -6.77 2.67
CA ILE A 25 0.90 -6.01 1.63
C ILE A 25 0.97 -6.76 0.30
N PRO A 26 -0.16 -7.13 -0.34
CA PRO A 26 -0.14 -7.84 -1.61
C PRO A 26 0.50 -6.99 -2.71
N SER A 27 1.41 -7.59 -3.49
CA SER A 27 2.07 -6.92 -4.61
C SER A 27 1.11 -6.38 -5.66
N LYS A 28 -0.11 -6.94 -5.77
CA LYS A 28 -1.20 -6.44 -6.62
C LYS A 28 -1.58 -4.97 -6.35
N PHE A 29 -1.28 -4.42 -5.17
CA PHE A 29 -1.51 -2.99 -4.89
C PHE A 29 -0.72 -2.09 -5.85
N SER A 30 0.39 -2.58 -6.41
CA SER A 30 1.12 -1.85 -7.43
C SER A 30 0.33 -1.68 -8.73
N HIS A 31 -0.78 -2.39 -8.96
CA HIS A 31 -1.62 -2.21 -10.16
C HIS A 31 -2.51 -0.95 -10.11
N LEU A 32 -2.64 -0.33 -8.94
CA LEU A 32 -3.52 0.82 -8.71
C LEU A 32 -2.90 2.13 -9.23
N SER A 33 -2.69 2.21 -10.54
CA SER A 33 -1.98 3.31 -11.23
C SER A 33 -2.70 4.68 -11.17
N LYS A 34 -3.99 4.69 -10.84
CA LYS A 34 -4.81 5.90 -10.68
C LYS A 34 -4.87 6.42 -9.24
N LEU A 35 -4.21 5.75 -8.29
CA LEU A 35 -4.17 6.23 -6.92
C LEU A 35 -3.57 7.62 -6.82
N VAL A 36 -4.25 8.45 -6.05
CA VAL A 36 -3.86 9.80 -5.64
C VAL A 36 -3.51 9.80 -4.15
N SER A 37 -4.25 9.06 -3.33
CA SER A 37 -4.00 8.94 -1.90
C SER A 37 -4.10 7.49 -1.43
N LEU A 38 -3.09 7.02 -0.70
CA LEU A 38 -3.06 5.71 -0.06
C LEU A 38 -2.67 5.86 1.42
N ASP A 39 -3.60 5.52 2.30
CA ASP A 39 -3.39 5.48 3.74
C ASP A 39 -3.48 4.03 4.24
N LEU A 40 -2.36 3.53 4.74
CA LEU A 40 -2.21 2.20 5.33
C LEU A 40 -1.82 2.28 6.81
N SER A 41 -1.87 3.47 7.40
CA SER A 41 -1.33 3.75 8.72
C SER A 41 -2.03 2.99 9.84
N THR A 42 -1.34 2.83 10.96
CA THR A 42 -1.89 2.19 12.16
C THR A 42 -2.39 0.76 11.91
N ASN A 43 -1.63 0.00 11.12
CA ASN A 43 -1.75 -1.44 10.97
C ASN A 43 -0.43 -2.10 11.39
N ASP A 44 -0.11 -2.04 12.68
CA ASP A 44 1.23 -2.35 13.22
C ASP A 44 1.73 -3.79 12.92
N GLU A 45 0.81 -4.73 12.71
CA GLU A 45 1.12 -6.13 12.36
C GLU A 45 1.25 -6.36 10.84
N MET A 46 1.30 -5.28 10.07
CA MET A 46 1.37 -5.31 8.63
C MET A 46 2.72 -4.79 8.13
N THR A 47 3.28 -5.50 7.16
CA THR A 47 4.58 -5.15 6.55
C THR A 47 4.51 -5.09 5.03
N ILE A 48 5.43 -4.35 4.42
CA ILE A 48 5.55 -4.21 2.96
C ILE A 48 6.93 -4.67 2.50
N GLU A 49 6.97 -5.49 1.44
CA GLU A 49 8.23 -5.86 0.79
C GLU A 49 8.79 -4.70 -0.05
N SER A 50 10.12 -4.54 -0.06
CA SER A 50 10.81 -3.52 -0.86
C SER A 50 10.37 -3.52 -2.34
N ALA A 51 10.30 -4.71 -2.96
CA ALA A 51 9.89 -4.86 -4.35
C ALA A 51 8.43 -4.41 -4.61
N THR A 52 7.54 -4.57 -3.63
CA THR A 52 6.15 -4.10 -3.73
C THR A 52 6.09 -2.59 -3.62
N LEU A 53 6.84 -1.99 -2.69
CA LEU A 53 6.94 -0.54 -2.54
C LEU A 53 7.53 0.12 -3.79
N GLU A 54 8.62 -0.43 -4.34
CA GLU A 54 9.24 0.05 -5.58
C GLU A 54 8.26 0.06 -6.75
N LYS A 55 7.53 -1.05 -6.97
CA LYS A 55 6.53 -1.14 -8.03
C LYS A 55 5.37 -0.16 -7.82
N LEU A 56 4.93 0.03 -6.57
CA LEU A 56 3.88 0.99 -6.24
C LEU A 56 4.31 2.41 -6.61
N ILE A 57 5.53 2.82 -6.23
CA ILE A 57 6.08 4.15 -6.53
C ILE A 57 6.24 4.35 -8.03
N VAL A 58 6.71 3.33 -8.76
CA VAL A 58 6.90 3.41 -10.23
C VAL A 58 5.55 3.49 -10.97
N ASN A 59 4.54 2.76 -10.52
CA ASN A 59 3.29 2.63 -11.27
C ASN A 59 2.20 3.63 -10.86
N ALA A 60 2.14 4.03 -9.59
CA ALA A 60 1.17 5.01 -9.09
C ALA A 60 1.66 6.45 -9.33
N THR A 61 1.84 6.81 -10.59
CA THR A 61 2.39 8.13 -11.00
C THR A 61 1.50 9.33 -10.62
N HIS A 62 0.23 9.07 -10.28
CA HIS A 62 -0.71 10.07 -9.78
C HIS A 62 -0.68 10.22 -8.26
N LEU A 63 0.09 9.41 -7.54
CA LEU A 63 0.13 9.42 -6.07
C LEU A 63 0.66 10.76 -5.58
N ARG A 64 -0.01 11.32 -4.57
CA ARG A 64 0.32 12.59 -3.91
C ARG A 64 0.46 12.41 -2.41
N GLU A 65 -0.29 11.47 -1.86
CA GLU A 65 -0.32 11.19 -0.43
C GLU A 65 -0.07 9.69 -0.23
N LEU A 66 0.95 9.37 0.56
CA LEU A 66 1.29 8.02 0.97
C LEU A 66 1.58 8.03 2.47
N THR A 67 0.67 7.45 3.25
CA THR A 67 0.80 7.37 4.70
C THR A 67 1.06 5.94 5.14
N LEU A 68 2.24 5.70 5.70
CA LEU A 68 2.73 4.40 6.16
C LEU A 68 3.01 4.39 7.68
N ASP A 69 2.49 5.39 8.41
CA ASP A 69 2.79 5.54 9.83
C ASP A 69 2.40 4.30 10.64
N ARG A 70 3.27 3.91 11.57
CA ARG A 70 3.18 2.70 12.41
C ARG A 70 3.18 1.34 11.68
N LEU A 71 3.38 1.28 10.36
CA LEU A 71 3.59 -0.01 9.68
C LEU A 71 4.94 -0.64 10.06
N ASP A 72 5.01 -1.97 10.01
CA ASP A 72 6.28 -2.69 10.15
C ASP A 72 7.13 -2.54 8.88
N MET A 73 8.17 -1.71 8.98
CA MET A 73 9.12 -1.41 7.90
C MET A 73 10.36 -2.32 7.91
N SER A 74 10.38 -3.40 8.70
CA SER A 74 11.54 -4.29 8.85
C SER A 74 11.99 -4.99 7.56
N LEU A 75 11.10 -5.13 6.57
CA LEU A 75 11.39 -5.73 5.26
C LEU A 75 11.83 -4.72 4.18
N ILE A 76 11.91 -3.43 4.53
CA ILE A 76 12.42 -2.39 3.64
C ILE A 76 13.95 -2.34 3.72
N LYS A 77 14.61 -2.58 2.59
CA LYS A 77 16.05 -2.48 2.47
C LYS A 77 16.48 -1.00 2.41
N PRO A 78 17.67 -0.66 2.94
CA PRO A 78 18.26 0.67 2.80
C PRO A 78 18.46 1.10 1.35
#